data_AF-A0A168WE49-F1
#
_entry.id   AF-A0A168WE49-F1
#
_cell.length_a   1.000
_cell.length_b   1.000
_cell.length_c   1.000
_cell.angle_alpha   90.00
_cell.angle_beta   90.00
_cell.angle_gamma   90.00
#
_symmetry.space_group_name_H-M   'P 1'
#
loop_
_entity.id
_entity.type
_entity.pdbx_description
1 polymer ?
#
loop_
_entity_poly.entity_id
_entity_poly.type
_entity_poly.pdbx_seq_one_letter_code
_entity_poly.pdbx_strand_id
1 'polypeptide(L)'
;MNTFLLPAGEYPTFKQITEAGGKVKKGAKSHMVVFWTWLEKEADDENEDKIPYLRYYRVFHVGSQVEGLESKRRDETFDHDPLEEAEKIVKGYRDAPDYSSYRGHAVYMPLIDRINCPPLQDFTVREEYYSTLFHEMVHSTGHECRLKREAIVSKHFAFGDESYSKEELVAEMGAAMLCGVAGIDNTIPNSASYIESWLRVLKEDSRIVVQAAGQAQKAADYILGTEVEKVKIAP
;
A
#
# COMPACT_ATOMS: atom_id res chain seq x y z
N MET A 1 3.67 -8.15 3.39
CA MET A 1 4.66 -7.38 4.17
C MET A 1 5.00 -6.16 3.33
N ASN A 2 4.74 -4.95 3.82
CA ASN A 2 4.98 -3.75 3.02
C ASN A 2 6.50 -3.49 2.92
N THR A 3 7.05 -3.54 1.71
CA THR A 3 8.49 -3.42 1.42
C THR A 3 8.86 -2.06 0.81
N PHE A 4 8.03 -1.02 0.96
CA PHE A 4 8.17 0.28 0.30
C PHE A 4 9.57 0.93 0.32
N LEU A 5 10.40 0.62 1.33
CA LEU A 5 11.74 1.19 1.51
C LEU A 5 12.88 0.14 1.45
N LEU A 6 12.56 -1.09 1.05
CA LEU A 6 13.52 -2.18 0.96
C LEU A 6 13.80 -2.49 -0.51
N PRO A 7 15.08 -2.69 -0.89
CA PRO A 7 15.40 -3.32 -2.15
C PRO A 7 14.57 -4.59 -2.38
N ALA A 8 14.27 -4.88 -3.63
CA ALA A 8 13.64 -6.14 -3.99
C ALA A 8 14.50 -7.31 -3.48
N GLY A 9 13.93 -8.19 -2.67
CA GLY A 9 14.62 -9.39 -2.21
C GLY A 9 13.90 -10.11 -1.07
N GLU A 10 14.57 -11.14 -0.53
CA GLU A 10 14.11 -11.91 0.61
C GLU A 10 14.75 -11.38 1.91
N TYR A 11 13.93 -11.25 2.96
CA TYR A 11 14.32 -10.62 4.23
C TYR A 11 13.98 -11.48 5.45
N PRO A 12 14.78 -12.52 5.75
CA PRO A 12 14.66 -13.31 6.96
C PRO A 12 15.24 -12.62 8.20
N THR A 13 14.73 -12.98 9.37
CA THR A 13 15.31 -12.63 10.67
C THR A 13 16.61 -13.38 10.93
N PHE A 14 17.43 -12.90 11.87
CA PHE A 14 18.67 -13.59 12.27
C PHE A 14 18.44 -15.06 12.66
N LYS A 15 17.33 -15.33 13.37
CA LYS A 15 16.95 -16.69 13.79
C LYS A 15 16.67 -17.58 12.56
N GLN A 16 15.83 -17.11 11.64
CA GLN A 16 15.51 -17.83 10.40
C GLN A 16 16.75 -18.10 9.54
N ILE A 17 17.68 -17.14 9.45
CA ILE A 17 18.96 -17.31 8.73
C ILE A 17 19.78 -18.44 9.35
N THR A 18 19.93 -18.40 10.68
CA THR A 18 20.73 -19.40 11.41
C THR A 18 20.10 -20.80 11.30
N GLU A 19 18.77 -20.90 11.43
CA GLU A 19 18.03 -22.16 11.29
C GLU A 19 18.12 -22.73 9.87
N ALA A 20 18.19 -21.88 8.86
CA ALA A 20 18.38 -22.28 7.46
C ALA A 20 19.84 -22.63 7.12
N GLY A 21 20.79 -22.52 8.06
CA GLY A 21 22.22 -22.81 7.85
C GLY A 21 23.03 -21.62 7.29
N GLY A 22 22.43 -20.44 7.23
CA GLY A 22 23.08 -19.21 6.78
C GLY A 22 23.85 -18.48 7.87
N LYS A 23 24.63 -17.47 7.45
CA LYS A 23 25.37 -16.58 8.34
C LYS A 23 25.25 -15.13 7.90
N VAL A 24 24.93 -14.23 8.83
CA VAL A 24 24.96 -12.79 8.55
C VAL A 24 26.42 -12.31 8.42
N LYS A 25 26.71 -11.56 7.35
CA LYS A 25 28.04 -10.97 7.12
C LYS A 25 28.45 -10.07 8.27
N LYS A 26 29.73 -10.15 8.67
CA LYS A 26 30.25 -9.31 9.76
C LYS A 26 30.13 -7.83 9.38
N GLY A 27 29.49 -7.04 10.24
CA GLY A 27 29.27 -5.61 10.01
C GLY A 27 28.00 -5.25 9.23
N ALA A 28 27.22 -6.24 8.76
CA ALA A 28 25.94 -5.96 8.12
C ALA A 28 24.94 -5.30 9.10
N LYS A 29 24.23 -4.28 8.63
CA LYS A 29 23.21 -3.57 9.40
C LYS A 29 21.83 -4.12 9.07
N SER A 30 21.08 -4.53 10.09
CA SER A 30 19.71 -5.04 9.92
C SER A 30 18.76 -3.95 9.41
N HIS A 31 17.75 -4.34 8.63
CA HIS A 31 16.59 -3.52 8.33
C HIS A 31 15.48 -3.75 9.36
N MET A 32 14.70 -2.71 9.66
CA MET A 32 13.55 -2.82 10.55
C MET A 32 12.28 -3.01 9.71
N VAL A 33 11.52 -4.05 10.01
CA VAL A 33 10.19 -4.30 9.44
C VAL A 33 9.18 -4.28 10.56
N VAL A 34 8.06 -3.60 10.35
CA VAL A 34 6.98 -3.47 11.34
C VAL A 34 5.82 -4.38 10.94
N PHE A 35 5.35 -5.16 11.90
CA PHE A 35 4.11 -5.92 11.85
C PHE A 35 3.08 -5.23 12.75
N TRP A 36 1.88 -5.01 12.22
CA TRP A 36 0.79 -4.40 12.96
C TRP A 36 -0.51 -5.16 12.71
N THR A 37 -1.24 -5.44 13.79
CA THR A 37 -2.57 -6.07 13.74
C THR A 37 -3.40 -5.67 14.96
N TRP A 38 -4.69 -5.94 14.91
CA TRP A 38 -5.55 -5.94 16.09
C TRP A 38 -5.54 -7.34 16.70
N LEU A 39 -5.32 -7.44 18.02
CA LEU A 39 -5.54 -8.66 18.78
C LEU A 39 -6.95 -8.65 19.32
N GLU A 40 -7.64 -9.78 19.17
CA GLU A 40 -8.92 -10.05 19.81
C GLU A 40 -8.64 -10.48 21.25
N LYS A 41 -9.30 -9.83 22.22
CA LYS A 41 -9.27 -10.24 23.62
C LYS A 41 -10.34 -11.32 23.81
N GLU A 42 -10.03 -12.39 24.54
CA GLU A 42 -11.06 -13.35 24.96
C GLU A 42 -12.11 -12.60 25.78
N ALA A 43 -13.36 -12.67 25.34
CA ALA A 43 -14.47 -11.88 25.87
C ALA A 43 -14.83 -12.35 27.29
N ASP A 44 -14.65 -11.46 28.27
CA ASP A 44 -15.09 -11.70 29.66
C ASP A 44 -16.20 -10.71 30.10
N ASP A 45 -16.61 -9.79 29.23
CA ASP A 45 -17.87 -9.02 29.36
C ASP A 45 -18.08 -8.19 28.08
N GLU A 46 -19.36 -7.95 27.73
CA GLU A 46 -20.05 -7.29 26.59
C GLU A 46 -19.36 -6.24 25.66
N ASN A 47 -18.04 -6.03 25.67
CA ASN A 47 -17.31 -5.21 24.73
C ASN A 47 -16.18 -6.01 24.04
N GLU A 48 -16.25 -6.12 22.70
CA GLU A 48 -15.15 -6.60 21.86
C GLU A 48 -14.00 -5.57 21.82
N ASP A 49 -13.24 -5.48 22.91
CA ASP A 49 -12.08 -4.60 22.97
C ASP A 49 -10.93 -5.17 22.12
N LYS A 50 -10.69 -4.55 20.96
CA LYS A 50 -9.53 -4.86 20.10
C LYS A 50 -8.29 -4.13 20.61
N ILE A 51 -7.22 -4.88 20.87
CA ILE A 51 -5.95 -4.31 21.35
C ILE A 51 -5.02 -4.08 20.14
N PRO A 52 -4.52 -2.85 19.91
CA PRO A 52 -3.56 -2.62 18.84
C PRO A 52 -2.23 -3.28 19.20
N TYR A 53 -1.72 -4.13 18.31
CA TYR A 53 -0.45 -4.82 18.48
C TYR A 53 0.53 -4.40 17.39
N LEU A 54 1.65 -3.82 17.81
CA LEU A 54 2.75 -3.43 16.94
C LEU A 54 4.01 -4.15 17.40
N ARG A 55 4.64 -4.88 16.48
CA ARG A 55 5.93 -5.55 16.71
C ARG A 55 6.86 -5.25 15.56
N TYR A 56 8.12 -4.95 15.86
CA TYR A 56 9.15 -4.82 14.85
C TYR A 56 10.09 -6.03 14.85
N TYR A 57 10.61 -6.34 13.67
CA TYR A 57 11.57 -7.39 13.43
C TYR A 57 12.82 -6.80 12.78
N ARG A 58 13.97 -7.35 13.14
CA ARG A 58 15.25 -7.06 12.49
C ARG A 58 15.52 -8.15 11.46
N VAL A 59 15.57 -7.75 10.20
CA VAL A 59 15.75 -8.64 9.06
C VAL A 59 17.00 -8.27 8.26
N PHE A 60 17.51 -9.20 7.47
CA PHE A 60 18.69 -9.00 6.64
C PHE A 60 18.40 -9.44 5.21
N HIS A 61 18.84 -8.66 4.23
CA HIS A 61 18.66 -8.98 2.82
C HIS A 61 19.52 -10.20 2.44
N VAL A 62 18.89 -11.28 1.96
CA VAL A 62 19.60 -12.55 1.66
C VAL A 62 20.75 -12.32 0.67
N GLY A 63 20.49 -11.65 -0.46
CA GLY A 63 21.47 -11.54 -1.54
C GLY A 63 22.71 -10.70 -1.19
N SER A 64 22.59 -9.70 -0.32
CA SER A 64 23.69 -8.77 -0.04
C SER A 64 24.28 -8.93 1.37
N GLN A 65 23.50 -9.35 2.36
CA GLN A 65 23.88 -9.33 3.78
C GLN A 65 24.09 -10.72 4.39
N VAL A 66 23.74 -11.78 3.69
CA VAL A 66 23.80 -13.16 4.19
C VAL A 66 24.78 -13.98 3.34
N GLU A 67 25.48 -14.91 3.99
CA GLU A 67 26.35 -15.93 3.39
C GLU A 67 25.74 -17.32 3.62
N GLY A 68 25.94 -18.24 2.68
CA GLY A 68 25.50 -19.62 2.82
C GLY A 68 24.00 -19.86 2.61
N LEU A 69 23.25 -18.84 2.15
CA LEU A 69 21.86 -18.99 1.69
C LEU A 69 21.73 -18.40 0.29
N GLU A 70 20.91 -19.05 -0.53
CA GLU A 70 20.43 -18.50 -1.80
C GLU A 70 19.00 -18.01 -1.61
N SER A 71 18.67 -16.88 -2.26
CA SER A 71 17.31 -16.35 -2.27
C SER A 71 16.38 -17.35 -2.94
N LYS A 72 15.25 -17.68 -2.29
CA LYS A 72 14.20 -18.48 -2.91
C LYS A 72 13.34 -17.64 -3.85
N ARG A 73 13.39 -16.32 -3.69
CA ARG A 73 12.75 -15.38 -4.61
C ARG A 73 13.46 -15.47 -5.96
N ARG A 74 12.72 -15.83 -7.01
CA ARG A 74 13.17 -15.66 -8.39
C ARG A 74 13.15 -14.16 -8.68
N ASP A 75 14.18 -13.63 -9.32
CA ASP A 75 14.10 -12.28 -9.87
C ASP A 75 12.99 -12.29 -10.91
N GLU A 76 11.84 -11.72 -10.54
CA GLU A 76 10.78 -11.42 -11.50
C GLU A 76 11.27 -10.22 -12.30
N THR A 77 12.02 -10.49 -13.38
CA THR A 77 12.13 -9.52 -14.47
C THR A 77 10.76 -9.50 -15.12
N PHE A 78 10.02 -8.42 -14.90
CA PHE A 78 8.78 -8.16 -15.62
C PHE A 78 9.13 -7.99 -17.10
N ASP A 79 8.99 -9.05 -17.89
CA ASP A 79 9.11 -9.04 -19.36
C ASP A 79 7.79 -8.54 -19.99
N HIS A 80 7.17 -7.54 -19.35
CA HIS A 80 5.90 -6.97 -19.76
C HIS A 80 6.00 -5.45 -19.89
N ASP A 81 5.24 -4.88 -20.81
CA ASP A 81 5.10 -3.42 -20.92
C ASP A 81 4.34 -2.90 -19.68
N PRO A 82 4.91 -1.98 -18.88
CA PRO A 82 4.25 -1.44 -17.70
C PRO A 82 2.87 -0.84 -17.96
N LEU A 83 2.65 -0.28 -19.15
CA LEU A 83 1.36 0.30 -19.52
C LEU A 83 0.32 -0.79 -19.82
N GLU A 84 0.74 -1.90 -20.43
CA GLU A 84 -0.14 -3.04 -20.64
C GLU A 84 -0.56 -3.68 -19.32
N GLU A 85 0.36 -3.81 -18.37
CA GLU A 85 0.05 -4.35 -17.05
C GLU A 85 -0.84 -3.40 -16.24
N ALA A 86 -0.58 -2.10 -16.31
CA ALA A 86 -1.44 -1.11 -15.68
C ALA A 86 -2.88 -1.18 -16.23
N GLU A 87 -3.03 -1.32 -17.54
CA GLU A 87 -4.33 -1.50 -18.19
C GLU A 87 -5.03 -2.80 -17.75
N LYS A 88 -4.29 -3.89 -17.53
CA LYS A 88 -4.85 -5.14 -16.98
C LYS A 88 -5.33 -4.95 -15.55
N ILE A 89 -4.60 -4.22 -14.71
CA ILE A 89 -5.02 -3.90 -13.34
C ILE A 89 -6.34 -3.11 -13.37
N VAL A 90 -6.43 -2.06 -14.20
CA VAL A 90 -7.65 -1.26 -14.36
C VAL A 90 -8.83 -2.14 -14.78
N LYS A 91 -8.65 -2.99 -15.79
CA LYS A 91 -9.71 -3.89 -16.28
C LYS A 91 -10.04 -5.03 -15.33
N GLY A 92 -9.10 -5.42 -14.48
CA GLY A 92 -9.22 -6.51 -13.52
C GLY A 92 -10.00 -6.15 -12.26
N TYR A 93 -10.18 -4.86 -11.99
CA TYR A 93 -10.91 -4.37 -10.82
C TYR A 93 -12.40 -4.69 -10.92
N ARG A 94 -12.81 -5.84 -10.36
CA ARG A 94 -14.10 -6.51 -10.64
C ARG A 94 -15.34 -5.69 -10.31
N ASP A 95 -15.33 -4.98 -9.19
CA ASP A 95 -16.45 -4.19 -8.70
C ASP A 95 -16.24 -2.69 -8.93
N ALA A 96 -15.28 -2.30 -9.77
CA ALA A 96 -14.88 -0.91 -9.99
C ALA A 96 -16.07 0.06 -10.18
N PRO A 97 -15.95 1.30 -9.69
CA PRO A 97 -16.95 2.34 -9.96
C PRO A 97 -17.03 2.66 -11.45
N ASP A 98 -18.06 3.41 -11.83
CA ASP A 98 -18.13 3.97 -13.18
C ASP A 98 -16.92 4.90 -13.43
N TYR A 99 -16.46 4.95 -14.69
CA TYR A 99 -15.40 5.85 -15.13
C TYR A 99 -15.93 6.95 -16.05
N SER A 100 -15.45 8.17 -15.86
CA SER A 100 -15.59 9.27 -16.83
C SER A 100 -14.23 9.87 -17.17
N SER A 101 -14.14 10.44 -18.37
CA SER A 101 -12.91 11.06 -18.89
C SER A 101 -13.08 12.55 -19.19
N TYR A 102 -13.71 13.29 -18.28
CA TYR A 102 -13.84 14.73 -18.43
C TYR A 102 -12.50 15.41 -18.15
N ARG A 103 -12.16 16.41 -18.97
CA ARG A 103 -10.99 17.28 -18.75
C ARG A 103 -11.10 17.97 -17.39
N GLY A 104 -9.96 18.29 -16.78
CA GLY A 104 -9.91 18.96 -15.48
C GLY A 104 -9.20 18.09 -14.45
N HIS A 105 -9.82 17.88 -13.29
CA HIS A 105 -9.21 17.15 -12.18
C HIS A 105 -9.59 15.67 -12.19
N ALA A 106 -8.62 14.83 -11.85
CA ALA A 106 -8.90 13.47 -11.42
C ALA A 106 -9.55 13.51 -10.03
N VAL A 107 -10.60 12.72 -9.83
CA VAL A 107 -11.34 12.67 -8.56
C VAL A 107 -12.25 11.44 -8.50
N TYR A 108 -12.21 10.75 -7.37
CA TYR A 108 -13.25 9.83 -6.96
C TYR A 108 -14.37 10.59 -6.24
N MET A 109 -15.62 10.33 -6.63
CA MET A 109 -16.82 10.98 -6.12
C MET A 109 -17.65 9.98 -5.30
N PRO A 110 -17.48 9.90 -3.96
CA PRO A 110 -18.11 8.88 -3.13
C PRO A 110 -19.63 8.85 -3.20
N LEU A 111 -20.28 10.02 -3.34
CA LEU A 111 -21.74 10.13 -3.35
C LEU A 111 -22.40 9.38 -4.52
N ILE A 112 -21.71 9.31 -5.65
CA ILE A 112 -22.23 8.67 -6.88
C ILE A 112 -21.39 7.47 -7.32
N ASP A 113 -20.45 7.03 -6.49
CA ASP A 113 -19.53 5.92 -6.73
C ASP A 113 -18.94 5.94 -8.15
N ARG A 114 -18.25 7.05 -8.49
CA ARG A 114 -17.70 7.30 -9.83
C ARG A 114 -16.29 7.87 -9.75
N ILE A 115 -15.41 7.45 -10.65
CA ILE A 115 -14.09 8.04 -10.86
C ILE A 115 -14.12 8.91 -12.12
N ASN A 116 -13.66 10.15 -12.00
CA ASN A 116 -13.22 10.93 -13.16
C ASN A 116 -11.71 10.92 -13.24
N CYS A 117 -11.15 10.66 -14.42
CA CYS A 117 -9.73 10.88 -14.70
C CYS A 117 -9.61 11.56 -16.07
N PRO A 118 -8.83 12.66 -16.21
CA PRO A 118 -8.70 13.33 -17.50
C PRO A 118 -8.25 12.38 -18.61
N PRO A 119 -8.60 12.66 -19.88
CA PRO A 119 -8.16 11.82 -21.00
C PRO A 119 -6.64 11.67 -21.00
N LEU A 120 -6.14 10.49 -21.40
CA LEU A 120 -4.70 10.20 -21.48
C LEU A 120 -3.91 11.26 -22.26
N GLN A 121 -4.53 11.92 -23.25
CA GLN A 121 -3.89 12.97 -24.05
C GLN A 121 -3.59 14.26 -23.26
N ASP A 122 -4.19 14.43 -22.09
CA ASP A 122 -3.98 15.59 -21.22
C ASP A 122 -2.77 15.39 -20.30
N PHE A 123 -2.19 14.18 -20.26
CA PHE A 123 -0.98 13.86 -19.51
C PHE A 123 0.26 13.91 -20.42
N THR A 124 1.33 14.52 -19.92
CA THR A 124 2.62 14.59 -20.62
C THR A 124 3.35 13.26 -20.63
N VAL A 125 3.16 12.46 -19.58
CA VAL A 125 3.78 11.15 -19.38
C VAL A 125 2.65 10.13 -19.14
N ARG A 126 2.68 8.98 -19.83
CA ARG A 126 1.55 8.02 -19.78
C ARG A 126 1.48 7.29 -18.44
N GLU A 127 2.62 7.11 -17.81
CA GLU A 127 2.78 6.54 -16.48
C GLU A 127 2.10 7.41 -15.42
N GLU A 128 2.13 8.74 -15.58
CA GLU A 128 1.43 9.68 -14.69
C GLU A 128 -0.09 9.48 -14.76
N TYR A 129 -0.64 9.19 -15.95
CA TYR A 129 -2.06 8.88 -16.10
C TYR A 129 -2.46 7.67 -15.25
N TYR A 130 -1.71 6.58 -15.31
CA TYR A 130 -2.02 5.38 -14.53
C TYR A 130 -1.77 5.58 -13.04
N SER A 131 -0.71 6.31 -12.65
CA SER A 131 -0.45 6.69 -11.26
C SER A 131 -1.63 7.50 -10.67
N THR A 132 -2.11 8.51 -11.40
CA THR A 132 -3.30 9.29 -11.03
C THR A 132 -4.57 8.45 -11.01
N LEU A 133 -4.78 7.58 -11.99
CA LEU A 133 -5.95 6.71 -12.03
C LEU A 133 -5.96 5.71 -10.87
N PHE A 134 -4.81 5.12 -10.54
CA PHE A 134 -4.67 4.21 -9.41
C PHE A 134 -4.94 4.90 -8.08
N HIS A 135 -4.53 6.15 -7.91
CA HIS A 135 -4.87 6.96 -6.74
C HIS A 135 -6.39 7.04 -6.54
N GLU A 136 -7.14 7.42 -7.58
CA GLU A 136 -8.60 7.48 -7.50
C GLU A 136 -9.26 6.10 -7.35
N MET A 137 -8.70 5.06 -7.96
CA MET A 137 -9.13 3.68 -7.74
C MET A 137 -8.97 3.28 -6.27
N VAL A 138 -7.85 3.62 -5.64
CA VAL A 138 -7.64 3.32 -4.22
C VAL A 138 -8.67 4.06 -3.36
N HIS A 139 -8.94 5.34 -3.62
CA HIS A 139 -10.04 6.03 -2.94
C HIS A 139 -11.38 5.30 -3.09
N SER A 140 -11.69 4.82 -4.30
CA SER A 140 -12.94 4.11 -4.54
C SER A 140 -13.11 2.87 -3.67
N THR A 141 -12.03 2.15 -3.35
CA THR A 141 -12.07 0.97 -2.46
C THR A 141 -12.61 1.31 -1.06
N GLY A 142 -12.56 2.58 -0.64
CA GLY A 142 -13.07 3.03 0.64
C GLY A 142 -14.61 3.18 0.69
N HIS A 143 -15.30 3.05 -0.44
CA HIS A 143 -16.76 3.15 -0.53
C HIS A 143 -17.48 2.16 0.40
N GLU A 144 -18.74 2.47 0.74
CA GLU A 144 -19.53 1.69 1.70
C GLU A 144 -19.75 0.23 1.27
N CYS A 145 -19.84 -0.04 -0.04
CA CYS A 145 -20.02 -1.41 -0.56
C CYS A 145 -18.70 -2.21 -0.69
N ARG A 146 -17.56 -1.63 -0.30
CA ARG A 146 -16.21 -2.21 -0.48
C ARG A 146 -15.50 -2.38 0.86
N LEU A 147 -14.37 -1.68 1.08
CA LEU A 147 -13.62 -1.72 2.34
C LEU A 147 -14.20 -0.80 3.43
N LYS A 148 -15.21 0.02 3.10
CA LYS A 148 -15.95 0.86 4.05
C LYS A 148 -15.02 1.66 4.98
N ARG A 149 -14.07 2.39 4.39
CA ARG A 149 -13.13 3.22 5.18
C ARG A 149 -13.86 4.44 5.72
N GLU A 150 -13.74 4.65 7.03
CA GLU A 150 -14.47 5.69 7.77
C GLU A 150 -14.34 7.08 7.14
N ALA A 151 -13.14 7.44 6.69
CA ALA A 151 -12.89 8.73 6.04
C ALA A 151 -13.83 8.94 4.84
N ILE A 152 -13.95 7.95 3.95
CA ILE A 152 -14.78 8.03 2.73
C ILE A 152 -16.29 8.00 3.03
N VAL A 153 -16.72 7.21 4.02
CA VAL A 153 -18.16 7.06 4.33
C VAL A 153 -18.70 8.13 5.27
N SER A 154 -17.84 8.84 5.99
CA SER A 154 -18.26 9.87 6.93
C SER A 154 -18.82 11.10 6.19
N LYS A 155 -19.91 11.68 6.72
CA LYS A 155 -20.51 12.91 6.17
C LYS A 155 -19.64 14.16 6.35
N HIS A 156 -18.49 14.03 7.01
CA HIS A 156 -17.55 15.10 7.34
C HIS A 156 -16.25 15.00 6.55
N PHE A 157 -16.28 14.49 5.32
CA PHE A 157 -15.13 14.52 4.40
C PHE A 157 -14.90 15.94 3.86
N ALA A 158 -14.42 16.84 4.71
CA ALA A 158 -14.01 18.18 4.33
C ALA A 158 -12.51 18.19 4.02
N PHE A 159 -12.14 18.77 2.87
CA PHE A 159 -10.75 19.03 2.50
C PHE A 159 -10.04 19.80 3.62
N GLY A 160 -8.93 19.25 4.12
CA GLY A 160 -8.13 19.85 5.21
C GLY A 160 -8.38 19.28 6.61
N ASP A 161 -9.33 18.36 6.77
CA ASP A 161 -9.49 17.58 8.01
C ASP A 161 -8.37 16.52 8.17
N GLU A 162 -8.08 16.12 9.40
CA GLU A 162 -7.09 15.10 9.73
C GLU A 162 -7.47 13.74 9.13
N SER A 163 -8.77 13.43 9.10
CA SER A 163 -9.33 12.23 8.47
C SER A 163 -9.09 12.20 6.95
N TYR A 164 -9.26 13.35 6.28
CA TYR A 164 -8.97 13.54 4.86
C TYR A 164 -7.48 13.30 4.58
N SER A 165 -6.60 13.91 5.39
CA SER A 165 -5.14 13.76 5.22
C SER A 165 -4.66 12.31 5.38
N LYS A 166 -5.32 11.51 6.25
CA LYS A 166 -5.03 10.08 6.42
C LYS A 166 -5.45 9.26 5.19
N GLU A 167 -6.61 9.56 4.61
CA GLU A 167 -7.13 8.86 3.43
C GLU A 167 -6.30 9.15 2.17
N GLU A 168 -5.82 10.39 2.00
CA GLU A 168 -4.87 10.73 0.93
C GLU A 168 -3.57 9.92 1.05
N LEU A 169 -3.05 9.75 2.27
CA LEU A 169 -1.86 8.90 2.49
C LEU A 169 -2.13 7.43 2.12
N VAL A 170 -3.34 6.93 2.36
CA VAL A 170 -3.77 5.58 1.93
C VAL A 170 -3.82 5.49 0.41
N ALA A 171 -4.43 6.48 -0.25
CA ALA A 171 -4.52 6.55 -1.71
C ALA A 171 -3.15 6.53 -2.39
N GLU A 172 -2.22 7.31 -1.85
CA GLU A 172 -0.89 7.50 -2.44
C GLU A 172 0.01 6.29 -2.24
N MET A 173 0.00 5.71 -1.04
CA MET A 173 0.68 4.44 -0.79
C MET A 173 0.10 3.32 -1.65
N GLY A 174 -1.22 3.25 -1.79
CA GLY A 174 -1.89 2.24 -2.60
C GLY A 174 -1.59 2.40 -4.10
N ALA A 175 -1.62 3.63 -4.60
CA ALA A 175 -1.27 3.95 -5.99
C ALA A 175 0.17 3.55 -6.29
N ALA A 176 1.10 3.88 -5.38
CA ALA A 176 2.50 3.48 -5.53
C ALA A 176 2.69 1.96 -5.48
N MET A 177 1.92 1.23 -4.67
CA MET A 177 1.91 -0.24 -4.69
C MET A 177 1.44 -0.78 -6.05
N LEU A 178 0.34 -0.24 -6.60
CA LEU A 178 -0.20 -0.65 -7.90
C LEU A 178 0.75 -0.30 -9.05
N CYS A 179 1.39 0.88 -9.03
CA CYS A 179 2.48 1.23 -9.94
C CYS A 179 3.63 0.23 -9.86
N GLY A 180 4.04 -0.16 -8.65
CA GLY A 180 5.07 -1.18 -8.43
C GLY A 180 4.70 -2.55 -9.01
N VAL A 181 3.44 -2.95 -8.91
CA VAL A 181 2.92 -4.19 -9.54
C VAL A 181 2.90 -4.07 -11.07
N ALA A 182 2.49 -2.92 -11.59
CA ALA A 182 2.52 -2.65 -13.03
C ALA A 182 3.95 -2.58 -13.59
N GLY A 183 4.96 -2.29 -12.76
CA GLY A 183 6.32 -1.99 -13.22
C GLY A 183 6.51 -0.53 -13.65
N ILE A 184 5.60 0.36 -13.25
CA ILE A 184 5.70 1.80 -13.46
C ILE A 184 6.64 2.39 -12.40
N ASP A 185 7.74 2.99 -12.86
CA ASP A 185 8.68 3.69 -11.98
C ASP A 185 8.09 5.05 -11.60
N ASN A 186 7.50 5.12 -10.41
CA ASN A 186 6.79 6.31 -9.96
C ASN A 186 7.82 7.35 -9.51
N THR A 187 8.38 8.11 -10.46
CA THR A 187 9.15 9.29 -10.07
C THR A 187 8.18 10.24 -9.34
N ILE A 188 8.64 10.79 -8.21
CA ILE A 188 7.89 11.63 -7.27
C ILE A 188 7.95 13.14 -7.64
N PRO A 189 7.91 13.66 -8.91
CA PRO A 189 7.84 15.10 -9.12
C PRO A 189 6.53 15.75 -8.67
N ASN A 190 5.38 15.06 -8.81
CA ASN A 190 4.06 15.67 -8.55
C ASN A 190 3.54 15.53 -7.12
N SER A 191 4.26 14.85 -6.22
CA SER A 191 3.81 14.64 -4.83
C SER A 191 4.16 15.79 -3.88
N ALA A 192 4.73 16.90 -4.36
CA ALA A 192 5.29 17.96 -3.51
C ALA A 192 4.25 18.62 -2.57
N SER A 193 3.03 18.89 -3.05
CA SER A 193 1.94 19.44 -2.23
C SER A 193 1.42 18.44 -1.19
N TYR A 194 1.55 17.14 -1.46
CA TYR A 194 1.03 16.06 -0.62
C TYR A 194 2.06 15.64 0.44
N ILE A 195 3.36 15.67 0.11
CA ILE A 195 4.45 15.43 1.07
C ILE A 195 4.40 16.44 2.22
N GLU A 196 4.03 17.70 1.96
CA GLU A 196 3.93 18.72 3.01
C GLU A 196 2.77 18.44 3.99
N SER A 197 1.61 18.02 3.50
CA SER A 197 0.48 17.64 4.36
C SER A 197 0.78 16.35 5.15
N TRP A 198 1.48 15.38 4.54
CA TRP A 198 1.95 14.17 5.23
C TRP A 198 2.96 14.49 6.31
N LEU A 199 3.94 15.36 6.04
CA LEU A 199 4.98 15.73 7.00
C LEU A 199 4.40 16.33 8.28
N ARG A 200 3.29 17.07 8.18
CA ARG A 200 2.59 17.61 9.36
C ARG A 200 1.97 16.48 10.19
N VAL A 201 1.17 15.63 9.57
CA VAL A 201 0.47 14.52 10.24
C VAL A 201 1.46 13.49 10.83
N LEU A 202 2.54 13.20 10.10
CA LEU A 202 3.58 12.25 10.54
C LEU A 202 4.44 12.79 11.68
N LYS A 203 4.60 14.12 11.80
CA LYS A 203 5.25 14.75 12.95
C LYS A 203 4.41 14.66 14.21
N GLU A 204 3.08 14.66 14.07
CA GLU A 204 2.13 14.58 15.19
C GLU A 204 1.96 13.13 15.67
N ASP A 205 1.74 12.17 14.75
CA ASP A 205 1.65 10.75 15.09
C ASP A 205 2.21 9.83 14.00
N SER A 206 3.46 9.39 14.21
CA SER A 206 4.15 8.45 13.31
C SER A 206 3.44 7.09 13.14
N ARG A 207 2.52 6.69 14.03
CA ARG A 207 1.77 5.43 13.91
C ARG A 207 0.79 5.45 12.74
N ILE A 208 0.36 6.64 12.31
CA ILE A 208 -0.54 6.83 11.17
C ILE A 208 0.06 6.22 9.90
N VAL A 209 1.38 6.27 9.73
CA VAL A 209 2.05 5.68 8.55
C VAL A 209 1.83 4.16 8.49
N VAL A 210 1.83 3.47 9.63
CA VAL A 210 1.66 2.01 9.70
C VAL A 210 0.20 1.64 9.42
N GLN A 211 -0.74 2.41 9.96
CA GLN A 211 -2.16 2.22 9.71
C GLN A 211 -2.53 2.49 8.24
N ALA A 212 -2.04 3.60 7.69
CA ALA A 212 -2.24 3.96 6.29
C ALA A 212 -1.63 2.91 5.35
N ALA A 213 -0.40 2.46 5.61
CA ALA A 213 0.23 1.38 4.87
C ALA A 213 -0.59 0.07 4.89
N GLY A 214 -1.18 -0.27 6.05
CA GLY A 214 -2.04 -1.45 6.17
C GLY A 214 -3.35 -1.32 5.39
N GLN A 215 -3.95 -0.13 5.37
CA GLN A 215 -5.16 0.14 4.57
C GLN A 215 -4.86 0.22 3.08
N ALA A 216 -3.73 0.81 2.68
CA ALA A 216 -3.25 0.88 1.31
C ALA A 216 -3.02 -0.51 0.72
N GLN A 217 -2.38 -1.41 1.50
CA GLN A 217 -2.21 -2.80 1.08
C GLN A 217 -3.55 -3.49 0.86
N LYS A 218 -4.51 -3.33 1.79
CA LYS A 218 -5.86 -3.90 1.63
C LYS A 218 -6.56 -3.36 0.38
N ALA A 219 -6.40 -2.08 0.08
CA ALA A 219 -6.98 -1.47 -1.12
C ALA A 219 -6.33 -1.99 -2.41
N ALA A 220 -5.01 -2.09 -2.45
CA ALA A 220 -4.29 -2.67 -3.59
C ALA A 220 -4.67 -4.13 -3.79
N ASP A 221 -4.68 -4.94 -2.73
CA ASP A 221 -5.09 -6.35 -2.77
C ASP A 221 -6.53 -6.50 -3.27
N TYR A 222 -7.45 -5.61 -2.84
CA TYR A 222 -8.84 -5.59 -3.28
C TYR A 222 -8.96 -5.32 -4.78
N ILE A 223 -8.24 -4.31 -5.30
CA ILE A 223 -8.20 -3.96 -6.73
C ILE A 223 -7.61 -5.11 -7.56
N LEU A 224 -6.54 -5.74 -7.08
CA LEU A 224 -5.86 -6.85 -7.75
C LEU A 224 -6.64 -8.17 -7.66
N GLY A 225 -7.65 -8.25 -6.77
CA GLY A 225 -8.38 -9.49 -6.50
C GLY A 225 -7.54 -10.56 -5.81
N THR A 226 -6.51 -10.16 -5.07
CA THR A 226 -5.60 -11.07 -4.36
C THR A 226 -6.21 -11.47 -3.02
N GLU A 227 -6.43 -12.77 -2.80
CA GLU A 227 -6.82 -13.26 -1.47
C GLU A 227 -5.60 -13.33 -0.56
N VAL A 228 -5.61 -12.59 0.55
CA VAL A 228 -4.58 -12.71 1.56
C VAL A 228 -4.81 -13.99 2.36
N GLU A 229 -3.95 -15.00 2.17
CA GLU A 229 -3.95 -16.17 3.05
C GLU A 229 -3.78 -15.71 4.50
N LYS A 230 -4.78 -16.00 5.35
CA LYS A 230 -4.70 -15.72 6.79
C LYS A 230 -3.58 -16.57 7.38
N VAL A 231 -2.41 -15.97 7.57
CA VAL A 231 -1.32 -16.59 8.32
C VAL A 231 -1.79 -16.79 9.76
N LYS A 232 -2.03 -18.04 10.17
CA LYS A 232 -2.24 -18.38 11.58
C LYS A 232 -0.94 -18.10 12.33
N ILE A 233 -0.95 -17.05 13.14
CA ILE A 233 0.19 -16.71 14.00
C ILE A 233 0.09 -17.61 15.23
N ALA A 234 0.98 -18.59 15.33
CA ALA A 234 1.18 -19.30 16.59
C ALA A 234 1.74 -18.30 17.63
N PRO A 235 1.26 -18.34 18.89
CA PRO A 235 1.67 -17.41 19.95
C PRO A 235 3.19 -17.43 20.22
#